data_AF-S5MUK5-F1
#
_entry.id   AF-S5MUK5-F1
#
_cell.length_a   1.000
_cell.length_b   1.000
_cell.length_c   1.000
_cell.angle_alpha   90.00
_cell.angle_beta   90.00
_cell.angle_gamma   90.00
#
_symmetry.space_group_name_H-M   'P 1'
#
loop_
_entity.id
_entity.type
_entity.pdbx_description
1 polymer ?
#
loop_
_entity_poly.entity_id
_entity_poly.type
_entity_poly.pdbx_seq_one_letter_code
_entity_poly.pdbx_strand_id
1 'polypeptide(L)'
;MKYELTATEARVIGCLLEKQVTTPEQYPLSVNGVVTACNQKTNREPVMNLTEQEVQEQLDNLVKRHFLRTVSGFGNRVTKYEQRFCNSEFGDLKLSAAEVALVTILLLRGAQTPGELRSRASRMYEFSDMAEVESTLERLASREDGPYVVRLAREPGKRESRYMHLFCGDVDEVSLRTSAPESTSGDLQARVEALESEVAELKQRLDSLLAHLGE
;
A
#
# COMPACT_ATOMS: atom_id res chain seq x y z
N MET A 1 3.70 7.53 19.77
CA MET A 1 3.74 6.05 19.56
C MET A 1 4.62 5.78 18.34
N LYS A 2 5.57 4.84 18.39
CA LYS A 2 6.36 4.48 17.21
C LYS A 2 5.54 3.50 16.36
N TYR A 3 5.33 3.83 15.08
CA TYR A 3 4.59 2.98 14.15
C TYR A 3 5.58 2.12 13.36
N GLU A 4 5.39 0.80 13.45
CA GLU A 4 6.15 -0.19 12.67
C GLU A 4 5.12 -1.12 12.04
N LEU A 5 4.56 -0.68 10.91
CA LEU A 5 3.63 -1.47 10.09
C LEU A 5 4.41 -2.28 9.05
N THR A 6 3.94 -3.48 8.75
CA THR A 6 4.39 -4.20 7.56
C THR A 6 3.80 -3.56 6.29
N ALA A 7 4.35 -3.86 5.11
CA ALA A 7 3.81 -3.37 3.85
C ALA A 7 2.34 -3.79 3.63
N THR A 8 1.98 -5.00 4.05
CA THR A 8 0.62 -5.54 3.93
C THR A 8 -0.34 -4.88 4.93
N GLU A 9 0.11 -4.63 6.17
CA GLU A 9 -0.66 -3.88 7.16
C GLU A 9 -0.93 -2.44 6.70
N ALA A 10 0.11 -1.76 6.18
CA ALA A 10 -0.01 -0.41 5.62
C ALA A 10 -1.02 -0.37 4.46
N ARG A 11 -1.01 -1.40 3.59
CA ARG A 11 -2.00 -1.56 2.52
C ARG A 11 -3.43 -1.66 3.07
N VAL A 12 -3.66 -2.50 4.08
CA VAL A 12 -4.98 -2.68 4.70
C VAL A 12 -5.48 -1.38 5.34
N ILE A 13 -4.64 -0.70 6.12
CA ILE A 13 -4.98 0.59 6.74
C ILE A 13 -5.29 1.63 5.66
N GLY A 14 -4.43 1.76 4.65
CA GLY A 14 -4.63 2.69 3.54
C GLY A 14 -5.95 2.42 2.80
N CYS A 15 -6.34 1.16 2.61
CA CYS A 15 -7.62 0.82 1.98
C CYS A 15 -8.82 1.28 2.82
N LEU A 16 -8.78 1.07 4.14
CA LEU A 16 -9.85 1.49 5.03
C LEU A 16 -9.96 3.02 5.10
N LEU A 17 -8.84 3.73 5.16
CA LEU A 17 -8.80 5.20 5.09
C LEU A 17 -9.36 5.73 3.77
N GLU A 18 -8.96 5.15 2.64
CA GLU A 18 -9.44 5.53 1.31
C GLU A 18 -10.95 5.34 1.19
N LYS A 19 -11.47 4.16 1.58
CA LYS A 19 -12.90 3.83 1.43
C LYS A 19 -13.79 4.55 2.43
N GLN A 20 -13.28 4.94 3.60
CA GLN A 20 -14.00 5.79 4.53
C GLN A 20 -14.40 7.13 3.90
N VAL A 21 -13.54 7.69 3.04
CA VAL A 21 -13.77 8.99 2.38
C VAL A 21 -14.42 8.84 1.01
N THR A 22 -13.93 7.91 0.18
CA THR A 22 -14.33 7.82 -1.23
C THR A 22 -15.61 7.04 -1.46
N THR A 23 -15.96 6.13 -0.55
CA THR A 23 -17.17 5.27 -0.63
C THR A 23 -17.80 5.12 0.75
N PRO A 24 -18.24 6.22 1.39
CA PRO A 24 -18.77 6.20 2.76
C PRO A 24 -20.00 5.30 2.91
N GLU A 25 -20.77 5.08 1.84
CA GLU A 25 -21.93 4.20 1.80
C GLU A 25 -21.59 2.71 1.96
N GLN A 26 -20.35 2.32 1.63
CA GLN A 26 -19.87 0.94 1.79
C GLN A 26 -19.11 0.74 3.10
N TYR A 27 -18.71 1.83 3.76
CA TYR A 27 -17.94 1.80 5.00
C TYR A 27 -18.87 1.62 6.22
N PRO A 28 -18.54 0.78 7.21
CA PRO A 28 -17.34 -0.05 7.31
C PRO A 28 -17.31 -1.28 6.40
N LEU A 29 -16.09 -1.70 6.06
CA LEU A 29 -15.84 -2.79 5.11
C LEU A 29 -15.89 -4.16 5.79
N SER A 30 -16.45 -5.16 5.11
CA SER A 30 -16.23 -6.57 5.46
C SER A 30 -14.85 -7.04 4.99
N VAL A 31 -14.43 -8.24 5.39
CA VAL A 31 -13.17 -8.87 4.92
C VAL A 31 -13.07 -8.85 3.39
N ASN A 32 -14.13 -9.28 2.69
CA ASN A 32 -14.19 -9.27 1.22
C ASN A 32 -14.03 -7.86 0.63
N GLY A 33 -14.59 -6.84 1.30
CA GLY A 33 -14.41 -5.44 0.91
C GLY A 33 -12.95 -5.01 1.03
N VAL A 34 -12.26 -5.41 2.10
CA VAL A 34 -10.84 -5.13 2.31
C VAL A 34 -9.98 -5.87 1.29
N VAL A 35 -10.22 -7.16 1.02
CA VAL A 35 -9.52 -7.94 -0.01
C VAL A 35 -9.64 -7.27 -1.37
N THR A 36 -10.87 -6.92 -1.76
CA THR A 36 -11.15 -6.24 -3.04
C THR A 36 -10.40 -4.91 -3.11
N ALA A 37 -10.36 -4.14 -2.01
CA ALA A 37 -9.67 -2.87 -1.94
C ALA A 37 -8.13 -3.03 -2.00
N CYS A 38 -7.55 -4.05 -1.36
CA CYS A 38 -6.10 -4.29 -1.36
C CYS A 38 -5.58 -4.67 -2.75
N ASN A 39 -6.38 -5.43 -3.50
CA ASN A 39 -6.02 -6.02 -4.79
C ASN A 39 -6.50 -5.19 -6.00
N GLN A 40 -6.91 -3.93 -5.79
CA GLN A 40 -7.31 -3.06 -6.91
C GLN A 40 -6.14 -2.85 -7.88
N LYS A 41 -6.41 -2.91 -9.19
CA LYS A 41 -5.41 -2.66 -10.24
C LYS A 41 -5.06 -1.18 -10.37
N THR A 42 -5.89 -0.29 -9.82
CA THR A 42 -5.71 1.16 -9.90
C THR A 42 -5.45 1.73 -8.51
N ASN A 43 -4.64 2.79 -8.46
CA ASN A 43 -4.24 3.47 -7.22
C ASN A 43 -3.57 2.55 -6.18
N ARG A 44 -2.87 1.51 -6.65
CA ARG A 44 -2.08 0.59 -5.83
C ARG A 44 -0.70 0.43 -6.46
N GLU A 45 0.34 0.72 -5.69
CA GLU A 45 1.72 0.47 -6.09
C GLU A 45 2.46 -0.13 -4.87
N PRO A 46 2.92 -1.40 -4.94
CA PRO A 46 2.66 -2.38 -6.00
C PRO A 46 1.21 -2.90 -5.99
N VAL A 47 0.74 -3.40 -7.13
CA VAL A 47 -0.51 -4.19 -7.18
C VAL A 47 -0.27 -5.50 -6.44
N MET A 48 -1.13 -5.82 -5.49
CA MET A 48 -1.06 -7.05 -4.69
C MET A 48 -2.15 -8.03 -5.12
N ASN A 49 -1.98 -9.29 -4.72
CA ASN A 49 -2.99 -10.34 -4.88
C ASN A 49 -3.09 -11.14 -3.57
N LEU A 50 -3.56 -10.46 -2.52
CA LEU A 50 -3.72 -11.05 -1.19
C LEU A 50 -4.96 -11.95 -1.16
N THR A 51 -4.82 -13.10 -0.52
CA THR A 51 -5.92 -14.02 -0.21
C THR A 51 -6.78 -13.47 0.94
N GLU A 52 -8.00 -13.98 1.08
CA GLU A 52 -8.88 -13.64 2.19
C GLU A 52 -8.25 -13.99 3.54
N GLN A 53 -7.55 -15.13 3.63
CA GLN A 53 -6.88 -15.57 4.85
C GLN A 53 -5.74 -14.63 5.25
N GLU A 54 -4.89 -14.21 4.31
CA GLU A 54 -3.81 -13.26 4.58
C GLU A 54 -4.37 -11.92 5.07
N VAL A 55 -5.45 -11.42 4.44
CA VAL A 55 -6.09 -10.17 4.86
C VAL A 55 -6.74 -10.31 6.23
N GLN A 56 -7.42 -11.42 6.51
CA GLN A 56 -8.02 -11.68 7.82
C GLN A 56 -6.96 -11.68 8.94
N GLU A 57 -5.80 -12.30 8.71
CA GLU A 57 -4.69 -12.28 9.66
C GLU A 57 -4.20 -10.86 9.94
N GLN A 58 -4.04 -10.03 8.91
CA GLN A 58 -3.67 -8.62 9.10
C GLN A 58 -4.75 -7.85 9.87
N LEU A 59 -6.03 -8.07 9.56
CA LEU A 59 -7.13 -7.42 10.27
C LEU A 59 -7.12 -7.77 11.76
N ASP A 60 -6.93 -9.04 12.10
CA ASP A 60 -6.87 -9.50 13.49
C ASP A 60 -5.67 -8.88 14.25
N ASN A 61 -4.49 -8.84 13.62
CA ASN A 61 -3.30 -8.22 14.18
C ASN A 61 -3.49 -6.71 14.40
N LEU A 62 -4.09 -6.02 13.43
CA LEU A 62 -4.33 -4.57 13.51
C LEU A 62 -5.42 -4.21 14.53
N VAL A 63 -6.45 -5.05 14.71
CA VAL A 63 -7.45 -4.90 15.78
C VAL A 63 -6.78 -5.10 17.14
N LYS A 64 -5.94 -6.13 17.30
CA LYS A 64 -5.18 -6.38 18.53
C LYS A 64 -4.25 -5.22 18.90
N ARG A 65 -3.68 -4.54 17.90
CA ARG A 65 -2.84 -3.33 18.05
C ARG A 65 -3.65 -2.03 18.13
N HIS A 66 -4.98 -2.12 18.15
CA HIS A 66 -5.92 -0.99 18.23
C HIS A 66 -5.88 -0.01 17.05
N PHE A 67 -5.29 -0.38 15.91
CA PHE A 67 -5.36 0.40 14.69
C PHE A 67 -6.71 0.28 13.99
N LEU A 68 -7.44 -0.81 14.25
CA LEU A 68 -8.79 -1.05 13.73
C LEU A 68 -9.76 -1.40 14.87
N ARG A 69 -11.06 -1.33 14.59
CA ARG A 69 -12.11 -1.93 15.44
C ARG A 69 -13.06 -2.76 14.60
N THR A 70 -13.54 -3.84 15.20
CA THR A 70 -14.64 -4.64 14.63
C THR A 70 -15.98 -3.99 14.94
N VAL A 71 -16.86 -3.95 13.95
CA VAL A 71 -18.24 -3.50 14.08
C VAL A 71 -19.14 -4.68 13.72
N SER A 72 -19.93 -5.13 14.69
CA SER A 72 -20.95 -6.15 14.54
C SER A 72 -22.29 -5.55 14.96
N GLY A 73 -23.17 -5.28 14.00
CA GLY A 73 -24.53 -4.81 14.27
C GLY A 73 -25.40 -5.95 14.80
N PHE A 74 -26.35 -5.61 15.68
CA PHE A 74 -27.32 -6.59 16.18
C PHE A 74 -28.08 -7.24 15.01
N GLY A 75 -28.02 -8.58 14.90
CA GLY A 75 -28.65 -9.34 13.82
C GLY A 75 -27.84 -9.45 12.53
N ASN A 76 -26.71 -8.75 12.39
CA ASN A 76 -25.81 -8.90 11.25
C ASN A 76 -24.64 -9.84 11.60
N ARG A 77 -24.55 -10.96 10.90
CA ARG A 77 -23.51 -11.99 11.13
C ARG A 77 -22.16 -11.61 10.53
N VAL A 78 -22.12 -10.63 9.63
CA VAL A 78 -20.90 -10.23 8.94
C VAL A 78 -20.15 -9.20 9.77
N THR A 79 -18.97 -9.58 10.27
CA THR A 79 -18.03 -8.66 10.91
C THR A 79 -17.52 -7.64 9.90
N LYS A 80 -17.60 -6.37 10.27
CA LYS A 80 -17.04 -5.26 9.50
C LYS A 80 -15.91 -4.59 10.29
N TYR A 81 -15.06 -3.83 9.62
CA TYR A 81 -13.88 -3.21 10.18
C TYR A 81 -13.88 -1.71 9.94
N GLU A 82 -13.62 -0.96 11.01
CA GLU A 82 -13.40 0.47 10.97
C GLU A 82 -11.96 0.80 11.33
N GLN A 83 -11.40 1.81 10.66
CA GLN A 83 -10.11 2.38 11.04
C GLN A 83 -10.22 3.14 12.36
N ARG A 84 -9.26 2.90 13.24
CA ARG A 84 -8.95 3.69 14.44
C ARG A 84 -7.57 4.33 14.39
N PHE A 85 -6.88 4.19 13.26
CA PHE A 85 -5.52 4.64 13.02
C PHE A 85 -5.36 6.14 13.26
N CYS A 86 -6.29 6.96 12.75
CA CYS A 86 -6.31 8.39 13.00
C CYS A 86 -7.73 8.89 13.29
N ASN A 87 -7.83 10.03 13.97
CA ASN A 87 -9.10 10.71 14.27
C ASN A 87 -10.12 9.86 15.05
N SER A 88 -9.68 8.82 15.76
CA SER A 88 -10.55 8.05 16.66
C SER A 88 -10.76 8.80 17.98
N GLU A 89 -11.85 8.52 18.69
CA GLU A 89 -12.22 9.21 19.94
C GLU A 89 -11.09 9.22 20.98
N PHE A 90 -10.35 8.13 21.09
CA PHE A 90 -9.29 7.92 22.10
C PHE A 90 -7.87 7.89 21.52
N GLY A 91 -7.70 8.07 20.21
CA GLY A 91 -6.40 8.06 19.56
C GLY A 91 -5.75 9.44 19.53
N ASP A 92 -4.45 9.51 19.84
CA ASP A 92 -3.67 10.75 19.86
C ASP A 92 -3.40 11.29 18.44
N LEU A 93 -3.32 10.40 17.44
CA LEU A 93 -3.08 10.79 16.06
C LEU A 93 -4.30 11.49 15.46
N LYS A 94 -4.26 12.82 15.44
CA LYS A 94 -5.24 13.67 14.77
C LYS A 94 -4.68 14.20 13.46
N LEU A 95 -5.36 13.90 12.36
CA LEU A 95 -4.99 14.32 11.02
C LEU A 95 -6.16 15.10 10.40
N SER A 96 -5.89 16.26 9.82
CA SER A 96 -6.84 16.98 8.98
C SER A 96 -7.20 16.17 7.72
N ALA A 97 -8.27 16.55 7.02
CA ALA A 97 -8.69 15.86 5.80
C ALA A 97 -7.59 15.84 4.71
N ALA A 98 -6.85 16.96 4.57
CA ALA A 98 -5.69 17.07 3.68
C ALA A 98 -4.59 16.08 4.08
N GLU A 99 -4.23 16.02 5.36
CA GLU A 99 -3.22 15.10 5.88
C GLU A 99 -3.63 13.63 5.70
N VAL A 100 -4.89 13.29 5.97
CA VAL A 100 -5.42 11.93 5.75
C VAL A 100 -5.30 11.54 4.28
N ALA A 101 -5.64 12.44 3.36
CA ALA A 101 -5.55 12.18 1.93
C ALA A 101 -4.10 11.89 1.49
N LEU A 102 -3.12 12.71 1.91
CA LEU A 102 -1.72 12.50 1.56
C LEU A 102 -1.16 11.21 2.18
N VAL A 103 -1.39 10.98 3.48
CA VAL A 103 -0.93 9.77 4.17
C VAL A 103 -1.51 8.52 3.51
N THR A 104 -2.80 8.53 3.17
CA THR A 104 -3.46 7.39 2.53
C THR A 104 -2.84 7.07 1.17
N ILE A 105 -2.59 8.08 0.34
CA ILE A 105 -1.97 7.89 -0.97
C ILE A 105 -0.52 7.40 -0.85
N LEU A 106 0.24 7.88 0.14
CA LEU A 106 1.59 7.39 0.41
C LEU A 106 1.58 5.93 0.90
N LEU A 107 0.65 5.53 1.77
CA LEU A 107 0.50 4.13 2.23
C LEU A 107 0.14 3.18 1.07
N LEU A 108 -0.66 3.64 0.12
CA LEU A 108 -1.17 2.81 -0.98
C LEU A 108 -0.23 2.72 -2.18
N ARG A 109 0.60 3.73 -2.39
CA ARG A 109 1.43 3.86 -3.60
C ARG A 109 2.90 4.21 -3.34
N GLY A 110 3.33 4.26 -2.09
CA GLY A 110 4.71 4.59 -1.73
C GLY A 110 5.10 6.02 -2.07
N ALA A 111 6.40 6.20 -2.35
CA ALA A 111 7.02 7.51 -2.44
C ALA A 111 6.57 8.29 -3.69
N GLN A 112 6.05 9.50 -3.50
CA GLN A 112 5.46 10.31 -4.58
C GLN A 112 5.87 11.78 -4.51
N THR A 113 5.84 12.44 -5.67
CA THR A 113 6.07 13.89 -5.77
C THR A 113 4.82 14.70 -5.34
N PRO A 114 4.97 15.96 -4.90
CA PRO A 114 3.83 16.83 -4.59
C PRO A 114 2.84 16.97 -5.76
N GLY A 115 3.33 17.06 -7.00
CA GLY A 115 2.47 17.12 -8.18
C GLY A 115 1.61 15.87 -8.38
N GLU A 116 2.19 14.68 -8.19
CA GLU A 116 1.45 13.42 -8.24
C GLU A 116 0.42 13.30 -7.12
N LEU A 117 0.83 13.67 -5.89
CA LEU A 117 -0.02 13.64 -4.72
C LEU A 117 -1.26 14.51 -4.91
N ARG A 118 -1.11 15.74 -5.42
CA ARG A 118 -2.23 16.65 -5.72
C ARG A 118 -3.29 15.99 -6.60
N SER A 119 -2.85 15.37 -7.70
CA SER A 119 -3.76 14.73 -8.66
C SER A 119 -4.41 13.47 -8.07
N ARG A 120 -3.62 12.61 -7.41
CA ARG A 120 -4.05 11.28 -6.95
C ARG A 120 -4.89 11.34 -5.66
N ALA A 121 -4.66 12.34 -4.81
CA ALA A 121 -5.40 12.54 -3.56
C ALA A 121 -6.72 13.32 -3.74
N SER A 122 -6.96 13.91 -4.92
CA SER A 122 -8.11 14.79 -5.23
C SER A 122 -9.47 14.23 -4.82
N ARG A 123 -9.69 12.92 -4.95
CA ARG A 123 -10.96 12.26 -4.57
C ARG A 123 -11.17 12.15 -3.07
N MET A 124 -10.12 12.26 -2.27
CA MET A 124 -10.20 12.29 -0.81
C MET A 124 -10.20 13.71 -0.28
N TYR A 125 -9.40 14.59 -0.89
CA TYR A 125 -9.32 16.00 -0.55
C TYR A 125 -8.89 16.81 -1.78
N GLU A 126 -9.64 17.84 -2.13
CA GLU A 126 -9.33 18.72 -3.24
C GLU A 126 -8.40 19.86 -2.78
N PHE A 127 -7.13 19.77 -3.17
CA PHE A 127 -6.12 20.79 -2.89
C PHE A 127 -6.26 21.98 -3.85
N SER A 128 -6.35 23.18 -3.28
CA SER A 128 -6.46 24.45 -3.99
C SER A 128 -5.30 24.67 -4.97
N ASP A 129 -4.07 24.48 -4.50
CA ASP A 129 -2.85 24.61 -5.30
C ASP A 129 -1.75 23.63 -4.86
N MET A 130 -0.58 23.75 -5.47
CA MET A 130 0.58 22.91 -5.12
C MET A 130 1.21 23.33 -3.79
N ALA A 131 1.10 24.61 -3.41
CA ALA A 131 1.66 25.12 -2.16
C ALA A 131 0.92 24.54 -0.95
N GLU A 132 -0.38 24.30 -1.05
CA GLU A 132 -1.15 23.62 -0.01
C GLU A 132 -0.66 22.17 0.22
N VAL A 133 -0.32 21.45 -0.84
CA VAL A 133 0.25 20.09 -0.74
C VAL A 133 1.60 20.13 -0.05
N GLU A 134 2.50 21.02 -0.49
CA GLU A 134 3.84 21.17 0.11
C GLU A 134 3.74 21.58 1.58
N SER A 135 2.91 22.56 1.91
CA SER A 135 2.66 23.00 3.30
C SER A 135 2.11 21.87 4.17
N THR A 136 1.21 21.04 3.63
CA THR A 136 0.67 19.88 4.35
C THR A 136 1.74 18.82 4.59
N LEU A 137 2.61 18.55 3.61
CA LEU A 137 3.74 17.62 3.76
C LEU A 137 4.79 18.13 4.75
N GLU A 138 5.11 19.42 4.70
CA GLU A 138 6.03 20.05 5.65
C GLU A 138 5.50 19.96 7.07
N ARG A 139 4.21 20.23 7.28
CA ARG A 139 3.55 20.05 8.58
C ARG A 139 3.66 18.61 9.06
N LEU A 140 3.34 17.63 8.21
CA LEU A 140 3.47 16.21 8.55
C LEU A 140 4.91 15.79 8.89
N ALA A 141 5.91 16.45 8.31
CA ALA A 141 7.33 16.18 8.59
C ALA A 141 7.83 16.88 9.86
N SER A 142 7.25 18.03 10.24
CA SER A 142 7.72 18.86 11.36
C SER A 142 6.85 18.77 12.61
N ARG A 143 5.99 17.75 12.71
CA ARG A 143 5.04 17.57 13.82
C ARG A 143 5.73 17.15 15.11
N GLU A 144 5.32 17.74 16.23
CA GLU A 144 5.88 17.47 17.56
C GLU A 144 5.57 16.05 18.05
N ASP A 145 4.43 15.50 17.66
CA ASP A 145 4.02 14.12 17.96
C ASP A 145 4.74 13.06 17.10
N GLY A 146 5.59 13.52 16.17
CA GLY A 146 6.51 12.71 15.37
C GLY A 146 6.43 13.06 13.88
N PRO A 147 7.54 12.92 13.14
CA PRO A 147 7.50 13.03 11.69
C PRO A 147 6.72 11.84 11.12
N TYR A 148 5.72 12.12 10.30
CA TYR A 148 4.91 11.09 9.63
C TYR A 148 5.29 10.89 8.16
N VAL A 149 5.99 11.87 7.59
CA VAL A 149 6.55 11.81 6.25
C VAL A 149 7.98 12.31 6.25
N VAL A 150 8.76 11.85 5.29
CA VAL A 150 10.12 12.31 5.03
C VAL A 150 10.23 12.75 3.58
N ARG A 151 10.95 13.85 3.34
CA ARG A 151 11.34 14.30 2.02
C ARG A 151 12.61 13.57 1.60
N LEU A 152 12.55 12.83 0.51
CA LEU A 152 13.69 12.09 -0.03
C LEU A 152 14.60 12.99 -0.87
N ALA A 153 15.87 12.60 -0.97
CA ALA A 153 16.81 13.19 -1.91
C ALA A 153 16.25 13.17 -3.34
N ARG A 154 16.53 14.25 -4.09
CA ARG A 154 16.12 14.35 -5.49
C ARG A 154 16.85 13.31 -6.32
N GLU A 155 16.11 12.63 -7.19
CA GLU A 155 16.72 11.78 -8.20
C GLU A 155 17.48 12.64 -9.22
N PRO A 156 18.62 12.15 -9.76
CA PRO A 156 19.34 12.85 -10.81
C PRO A 156 18.42 13.23 -11.99
N GLY A 157 18.40 14.51 -12.36
CA GLY A 157 17.58 15.01 -13.47
C GLY A 157 16.11 15.31 -13.15
N LYS A 158 15.63 15.03 -11.93
CA LYS A 158 14.28 15.41 -11.48
C LYS A 158 14.30 16.75 -10.75
N ARG A 159 13.32 17.60 -11.04
CA ARG A 159 13.16 18.94 -10.42
C ARG A 159 12.55 18.85 -9.01
N GLU A 160 11.69 17.86 -8.78
CA GLU A 160 10.93 17.70 -7.55
C GLU A 160 11.46 16.55 -6.70
N SER A 161 11.38 16.70 -5.38
CA SER A 161 11.66 15.62 -4.42
C SER A 161 10.41 14.76 -4.25
N ARG A 162 10.60 13.48 -3.93
CA ARG A 162 9.50 12.61 -3.48
C ARG A 162 9.38 12.65 -1.96
N TYR A 163 8.20 12.33 -1.46
CA TYR A 163 7.91 12.15 -0.05
C TYR A 163 7.50 10.71 0.20
N MET A 164 7.89 10.16 1.34
CA MET A 164 7.52 8.81 1.79
C MET A 164 6.99 8.88 3.22
N HIS A 165 6.02 8.03 3.56
CA HIS A 165 5.52 7.94 4.93
C HIS A 165 6.51 7.18 5.84
N LEU A 166 6.42 7.42 7.15
CA LEU A 166 7.29 6.79 8.17
C LEU A 166 6.57 5.73 9.02
N PHE A 167 5.32 5.40 8.69
CA PHE A 167 4.54 4.40 9.43
C PHE A 167 5.03 2.94 9.30
N CYS A 168 5.93 2.65 8.33
CA CYS A 168 6.58 1.34 8.17
C CYS A 168 8.01 1.30 8.75
N GLY A 169 8.35 2.27 9.59
CA GLY A 169 9.71 2.45 10.10
C GLY A 169 10.53 3.46 9.29
N ASP A 170 11.81 3.54 9.62
CA ASP A 170 12.73 4.49 9.02
C ASP A 170 12.99 4.13 7.56
N VAL A 171 12.93 5.14 6.69
CA VAL A 171 13.14 4.97 5.27
C VAL A 171 14.64 5.11 4.99
N ASP A 172 15.30 3.98 4.75
CA ASP A 172 16.67 3.98 4.27
C ASP A 172 16.69 4.29 2.76
N GLU A 173 17.19 5.46 2.38
CA GLU A 173 17.15 5.95 0.99
C GLU A 173 17.85 5.02 0.00
N VAL A 174 18.82 4.21 0.48
CA VAL A 174 19.52 3.21 -0.32
C VAL A 174 18.57 2.08 -0.74
N SER A 175 17.71 1.62 0.17
CA SER A 175 16.76 0.53 -0.08
C SER A 175 15.66 0.91 -1.09
N LEU A 176 15.24 2.18 -1.09
CA LEU A 176 14.22 2.68 -2.05
C LEU A 176 14.74 2.74 -3.49
N ARG A 177 16.03 3.04 -3.71
CA ARG A 177 16.63 3.04 -5.06
C ARG A 177 16.57 1.65 -5.71
N THR A 178 16.75 0.60 -4.91
CA THR A 178 16.63 -0.81 -5.33
C THR A 178 15.19 -1.28 -5.58
N SER A 179 14.18 -0.54 -5.10
CA SER A 179 12.76 -0.88 -5.26
C SER A 179 12.07 -0.18 -6.45
N ALA A 180 12.73 0.80 -7.06
CA ALA A 180 12.37 1.23 -8.40
C ALA A 180 12.60 0.03 -9.33
N PRO A 181 11.71 -0.25 -10.31
CA PRO A 181 12.01 -1.25 -11.32
C PRO A 181 13.14 -0.66 -12.17
N GLU A 182 14.39 -0.88 -11.75
CA GLU A 182 15.51 -0.91 -12.66
C GLU A 182 15.15 -2.00 -13.67
N SER A 183 14.64 -1.57 -14.83
CA SER A 183 14.55 -2.33 -16.07
C SER A 183 14.62 -3.85 -15.86
N THR A 184 13.48 -4.42 -15.46
CA THR A 184 13.26 -5.87 -15.29
C THR A 184 13.50 -6.68 -16.56
N SER A 185 13.91 -6.06 -17.67
CA SER A 185 14.26 -6.76 -18.91
C SER A 185 15.42 -7.73 -18.73
N GLY A 186 16.44 -7.39 -17.93
CA GLY A 186 17.58 -8.28 -17.73
C GLY A 186 17.24 -9.54 -16.93
N ASP A 187 16.51 -9.36 -15.82
CA ASP A 187 16.12 -10.46 -14.92
C ASP A 187 14.98 -11.31 -15.52
N LEU A 188 14.04 -10.69 -16.24
CA LEU A 188 13.02 -11.42 -17.00
C LEU A 188 13.65 -12.22 -18.14
N GLN A 189 14.61 -11.65 -18.88
CA GLN A 189 15.28 -12.36 -19.97
C GLN A 189 16.05 -13.58 -19.45
N ALA A 190 16.79 -13.42 -18.35
CA ALA A 190 17.49 -14.54 -17.71
C ALA A 190 16.53 -15.63 -17.19
N ARG A 191 15.39 -15.24 -16.62
CA ARG A 191 14.35 -16.19 -16.19
C ARG A 191 13.64 -16.88 -17.36
N VAL A 192 13.42 -16.17 -18.46
CA VAL A 192 12.82 -16.75 -19.67
C VAL A 192 13.79 -17.76 -20.29
N GLU A 193 15.08 -17.42 -20.42
CA GLU A 193 16.09 -18.35 -20.94
C GLU A 193 16.24 -19.61 -20.07
N ALA A 194 16.22 -19.46 -18.74
CA ALA A 194 16.25 -20.59 -17.82
C ALA A 194 15.02 -21.50 -17.98
N LEU A 195 13.82 -20.90 -18.07
CA LEU A 195 12.57 -21.64 -18.26
C LEU A 195 12.49 -22.32 -19.63
N GLU A 196 12.99 -21.68 -20.69
CA GLU A 196 13.04 -22.27 -22.03
C GLU A 196 13.96 -23.50 -22.07
N SER A 197 15.10 -23.44 -21.39
CA SER A 197 16.00 -24.58 -21.24
C SER A 197 15.35 -25.73 -20.48
N GLU A 198 14.66 -25.43 -19.37
CA GLU A 198 13.96 -26.44 -18.57
C GLU A 198 12.81 -27.09 -19.34
N VAL A 199 12.03 -26.31 -20.10
CA VAL A 199 10.98 -26.84 -20.98
C VAL A 199 11.54 -27.71 -22.09
N ALA A 200 12.69 -27.35 -22.68
CA ALA A 200 13.35 -28.17 -23.70
C ALA A 200 13.80 -29.52 -23.13
N GLU A 201 14.37 -29.52 -21.92
CA GLU A 201 14.79 -30.75 -21.24
C GLU A 201 13.59 -31.64 -20.86
N LEU A 202 12.52 -31.04 -20.34
CA LEU A 202 11.28 -31.76 -20.01
C LEU A 202 10.62 -32.37 -21.25
N LYS A 203 10.63 -31.68 -22.39
CA LYS A 203 10.13 -32.23 -23.66
C LYS A 203 10.95 -33.43 -24.13
N GLN A 204 12.28 -33.35 -24.08
CA GLN A 204 13.13 -34.50 -24.43
C GLN A 204 12.89 -35.71 -23.51
N ARG A 205 12.74 -35.48 -22.20
CA ARG A 205 12.41 -36.54 -21.25
C ARG A 205 11.04 -37.14 -21.55
N LEU A 206 10.04 -36.32 -21.87
CA LEU A 206 8.71 -36.78 -22.24
C LEU A 206 8.73 -37.62 -23.53
N ASP A 207 9.44 -37.16 -24.56
CA ASP A 207 9.58 -37.88 -25.83
C ASP A 207 10.28 -39.23 -25.62
N SER A 208 11.30 -39.27 -24.75
CA SER A 208 11.97 -40.54 -24.39
C SER A 208 11.03 -41.51 -23.67
N LEU A 209 10.18 -41.02 -22.77
CA LEU A 209 9.21 -41.84 -22.04
C LEU A 209 8.09 -42.35 -22.96
N LEU A 210 7.59 -41.48 -23.86
CA LEU A 210 6.58 -41.86 -24.84
C LEU A 210 7.11 -42.90 -25.82
N ALA A 211 8.38 -42.81 -26.22
CA ALA A 211 9.02 -43.84 -27.05
C ALA A 211 9.13 -45.20 -26.34
N HIS A 212 9.40 -45.23 -25.03
CA HIS A 212 9.45 -46.47 -24.24
C HIS A 212 8.07 -47.05 -23.88
N LEU A 213 7.01 -46.25 -23.93
CA LEU A 213 5.63 -46.69 -23.70
C LEU A 213 4.91 -47.15 -25.00
N GLY A 214 5.57 -46.98 -26.15
CA GLY A 214 5.07 -47.37 -27.48
C GLY A 214 5.64 -48.68 -28.02
N GLU A 215 6.55 -49.34 -27.29
CA GLU A 215 6.93 -50.77 -27.44
C GLU A 215 6.18 -51.63 -26.42
#